data_AF-A0A2P4YPA6-F1
#
_entry.id   AF-A0A2P4YPA6-F1
#
_cell.length_a   1.000
_cell.length_b   1.000
_cell.length_c   1.000
_cell.angle_alpha   90.00
_cell.angle_beta   90.00
_cell.angle_gamma   90.00
#
_symmetry.space_group_name_H-M   'P 1'
#
loop_
_entity.id
_entity.type
_entity.pdbx_description
1 polymer ?
#
loop_
_entity_poly.entity_id
_entity_poly.type
_entity_poly.pdbx_seq_one_letter_code
_entity_poly.pdbx_strand_id
1 'polypeptide(L)'
;KRLGSSLDQVAQLKLQLETSERECHLWKREVDKSVGLVTSLRKALTASGAEPKQARAAQTAEVTATQSALHAAELMIKSRDEDIMALSKSIVERDEAYKILQGVSAKHFQQLQEIVSSLDDDGSYKLRHAKKTIDEMRETILRQKRIISRQGFVPMHDPHMAAAAGAGLDVPGMDPASLKLNARLCRLLAERFPEVMSVFRRSCEFRTAKTESHWLGGSLTTEFQLGEYSSPASPPPFTVD
;
A
#
# COMPACT_ATOMS: atom_id res chain seq x y z
N LYS A 1 -69.81 50.33 -76.60
CA LYS A 1 -68.61 50.83 -75.87
C LYS A 1 -68.59 50.42 -74.38
N ARG A 2 -69.68 50.59 -73.61
CA ARG A 2 -69.75 50.18 -72.18
C ARG A 2 -69.51 48.68 -71.91
N LEU A 3 -70.07 47.78 -72.72
CA LEU A 3 -69.93 46.32 -72.55
C LEU A 3 -68.49 45.82 -72.74
N GLY A 4 -67.78 46.32 -73.78
CA GLY A 4 -66.37 45.98 -74.02
C GLY A 4 -65.45 46.40 -72.88
N SER A 5 -65.62 47.64 -72.38
CA SER A 5 -64.85 48.13 -71.22
C SER A 5 -65.09 47.32 -69.94
N SER A 6 -66.28 46.74 -69.74
CA SER A 6 -66.55 45.89 -68.57
C SER A 6 -65.92 44.51 -68.70
N LEU A 7 -65.88 43.96 -69.92
CA LEU A 7 -65.23 42.67 -70.23
C LEU A 7 -63.73 42.75 -70.04
N ASP A 8 -63.10 43.84 -70.48
CA ASP A 8 -61.67 44.10 -70.27
C ASP A 8 -61.35 44.24 -68.77
N GLN A 9 -62.22 44.89 -68.01
CA GLN A 9 -62.08 45.01 -66.55
C GLN A 9 -62.18 43.66 -65.83
N VAL A 10 -63.11 42.80 -66.25
CA VAL A 10 -63.25 41.44 -65.71
C VAL A 10 -62.03 40.59 -66.03
N ALA A 11 -61.50 40.68 -67.26
CA ALA A 11 -60.28 39.97 -67.64
C ALA A 11 -59.07 40.42 -66.81
N GLN A 12 -58.93 41.72 -66.57
CA GLN A 12 -57.85 42.27 -65.76
C GLN A 12 -57.95 41.87 -64.28
N LEU A 13 -59.15 41.92 -63.68
CA LEU A 13 -59.36 41.46 -62.31
C LEU A 13 -59.10 39.97 -62.16
N LYS A 14 -59.49 39.15 -63.15
CA LYS A 14 -59.20 37.72 -63.15
C LYS A 14 -57.70 37.43 -63.18
N LEU A 15 -56.96 38.14 -64.02
CA LEU A 15 -55.49 38.03 -64.05
C LEU A 15 -54.88 38.43 -62.70
N GLN A 16 -55.35 39.52 -62.09
CA GLN A 16 -54.87 39.97 -60.78
C GLN A 16 -55.16 38.96 -59.67
N LEU A 17 -56.35 38.35 -59.66
CA LEU A 17 -56.70 37.30 -58.72
C LEU A 17 -55.78 36.09 -58.88
N GLU A 18 -55.58 35.60 -60.11
CA GLU A 18 -54.69 34.48 -60.36
C GLU A 18 -53.22 34.78 -59.97
N THR A 19 -52.74 36.02 -60.16
CA THR A 19 -51.40 36.40 -59.66
C THR A 19 -51.35 36.45 -58.14
N SER A 20 -52.37 37.00 -57.48
CA SER A 20 -52.44 37.07 -56.01
C SER A 20 -52.53 35.69 -55.37
N GLU A 21 -53.28 34.75 -55.97
CA GLU A 21 -53.36 33.37 -55.52
C GLU A 21 -51.99 32.65 -55.60
N ARG A 22 -51.25 32.85 -56.70
CA ARG A 22 -49.88 32.30 -56.85
C ARG A 22 -48.93 32.87 -55.79
N GLU A 23 -49.00 34.17 -55.52
CA GLU A 23 -48.22 34.81 -54.46
C GLU A 23 -48.60 34.28 -53.07
N CYS A 24 -49.90 34.11 -52.79
CA CYS A 24 -50.38 33.54 -51.54
C CYS A 24 -49.82 32.12 -51.31
N HIS A 25 -49.81 31.27 -52.35
CA HIS A 25 -49.20 29.94 -52.27
C HIS A 25 -47.67 29.97 -52.10
N LEU A 26 -46.98 30.96 -52.67
CA LEU A 26 -45.55 31.18 -52.43
C LEU A 26 -45.28 31.57 -50.99
N TRP A 27 -45.98 32.58 -50.47
CA TRP A 27 -45.84 33.04 -49.10
C TRP A 27 -46.21 31.95 -48.08
N LYS A 28 -47.24 31.16 -48.35
CA LYS A 28 -47.60 30.03 -47.49
C LYS A 28 -46.46 29.01 -47.36
N ARG A 29 -45.85 28.62 -48.50
CA ARG A 29 -44.68 27.73 -48.48
C ARG A 29 -43.49 28.34 -47.75
N GLU A 30 -43.28 29.65 -47.86
CA GLU A 30 -42.17 30.32 -47.18
C GLU A 30 -42.39 30.44 -45.67
N VAL A 31 -43.63 30.68 -45.25
CA VAL A 31 -44.03 30.62 -43.83
C VAL A 31 -43.82 29.21 -43.27
N ASP A 32 -44.22 28.16 -44.00
CA ASP A 32 -44.04 26.78 -43.55
C ASP A 32 -42.55 26.42 -43.36
N LYS A 33 -41.68 26.86 -44.29
CA LYS A 33 -40.21 26.72 -44.14
C LYS A 33 -39.69 27.47 -42.92
N SER A 34 -40.12 28.72 -42.75
CA SER A 34 -39.70 29.56 -41.62
C SER A 34 -40.13 28.97 -40.28
N VAL A 35 -41.34 28.43 -40.18
CA VAL A 35 -41.83 27.70 -39.00
C VAL A 35 -40.97 26.47 -38.73
N GLY A 36 -40.58 25.71 -39.76
CA GLY A 36 -39.65 24.60 -39.65
C GLY A 36 -38.28 25.01 -39.07
N LEU A 37 -37.69 26.09 -39.60
CA LEU A 37 -36.41 26.63 -39.13
C LEU A 37 -36.49 27.13 -37.69
N VAL A 38 -37.51 27.91 -37.34
CA VAL A 38 -37.72 28.41 -35.96
C VAL A 38 -37.90 27.24 -34.99
N THR A 39 -38.61 26.19 -35.41
CA THR A 39 -38.80 24.99 -34.58
C THR A 39 -37.49 24.22 -34.39
N SER A 40 -36.69 24.08 -35.46
CA SER A 40 -35.36 23.46 -35.38
C SER A 40 -34.41 24.24 -34.48
N LEU A 41 -34.37 25.57 -34.63
CA LEU A 41 -33.58 26.46 -33.77
C LEU A 41 -34.01 26.37 -32.31
N ARG A 42 -35.32 26.31 -32.02
CA ARG A 42 -35.82 26.14 -30.66
C ARG A 42 -35.32 24.83 -30.04
N LYS A 43 -35.34 23.73 -30.81
CA LYS A 43 -34.81 22.42 -30.37
C LYS A 43 -33.31 22.49 -30.11
N ALA A 44 -32.54 23.08 -31.02
CA ALA A 44 -31.10 23.25 -30.88
C ALA A 44 -30.76 24.10 -29.64
N LEU A 45 -31.50 25.18 -29.40
CA LEU A 45 -31.32 26.04 -28.24
C LEU A 45 -31.64 25.32 -26.93
N THR A 46 -32.70 24.49 -26.89
CA THR A 46 -33.01 23.68 -25.69
C THR A 46 -31.94 22.62 -25.42
N ALA A 47 -31.42 21.96 -26.46
CA ALA A 47 -30.36 20.97 -26.31
C ALA A 47 -29.04 21.61 -25.85
N SER A 48 -28.63 22.70 -26.52
CA SER A 48 -27.42 23.45 -26.19
C SER A 48 -27.49 24.08 -24.79
N GLY A 49 -28.67 24.40 -24.27
CA GLY A 49 -28.84 24.92 -22.91
C GLY A 49 -28.76 23.86 -21.80
N ALA A 50 -28.93 22.57 -22.12
CA ALA A 50 -28.92 21.49 -21.13
C ALA A 50 -27.50 21.05 -20.74
N GLU A 51 -26.61 20.88 -21.73
CA GLU A 51 -25.21 20.50 -21.50
C GLU A 51 -24.45 21.43 -20.53
N PRO A 52 -24.43 22.76 -20.71
CA PRO A 52 -23.68 23.65 -19.83
C PRO A 52 -24.27 23.70 -18.41
N LYS A 53 -25.58 23.44 -18.26
CA LYS A 53 -26.20 23.35 -16.93
C LYS A 53 -25.74 22.11 -16.19
N GLN A 54 -25.69 20.97 -16.87
CA GLN A 54 -25.20 19.72 -16.29
C GLN A 54 -23.69 19.80 -15.98
N ALA A 55 -22.89 20.31 -16.91
CA ALA A 55 -21.46 20.52 -16.70
C ALA A 55 -21.20 21.45 -15.50
N ARG A 56 -21.96 22.54 -15.39
CA ARG A 56 -21.86 23.46 -14.23
C ARG A 56 -22.26 22.80 -12.91
N ALA A 57 -23.29 21.96 -12.91
CA ALA A 57 -23.70 21.23 -11.72
C ALA A 57 -22.62 20.23 -11.26
N ALA A 58 -22.05 19.48 -12.20
CA ALA A 58 -20.94 18.55 -11.93
C ALA A 58 -19.71 19.30 -11.37
N GLN A 59 -19.31 20.39 -12.02
CA GLN A 59 -18.18 21.21 -11.57
C GLN A 59 -18.43 21.82 -10.18
N THR A 60 -19.66 22.27 -9.89
CA THR A 60 -20.00 22.81 -8.57
C THR A 60 -19.85 21.73 -7.49
N ALA A 61 -20.33 20.52 -7.75
CA ALA A 61 -20.19 19.40 -6.82
C ALA A 61 -18.72 19.05 -6.58
N GLU A 62 -17.90 19.02 -7.63
CA GLU A 62 -16.46 18.78 -7.53
C GLU A 62 -15.74 19.87 -6.72
N VAL A 63 -16.05 21.14 -6.95
CA VAL A 63 -15.48 22.25 -6.18
C VAL A 63 -15.88 22.16 -4.71
N THR A 64 -17.14 21.82 -4.40
CA THR A 64 -17.57 21.64 -3.00
C THR A 64 -16.87 20.47 -2.32
N ALA A 65 -16.70 19.34 -3.02
CA ALA A 65 -15.99 18.18 -2.50
C ALA A 65 -14.51 18.50 -2.22
N THR A 66 -13.84 19.16 -3.17
CA THR A 66 -12.43 19.56 -3.02
C THR A 66 -12.22 20.59 -1.92
N GLN A 67 -13.12 21.57 -1.78
CA GLN A 67 -13.09 22.54 -0.67
C GLN A 67 -13.24 21.85 0.70
N SER A 68 -14.14 20.87 0.80
CA SER A 68 -14.33 20.11 2.05
C SER A 68 -13.08 19.31 2.41
N ALA A 69 -12.45 18.67 1.42
CA ALA A 69 -11.19 17.94 1.60
C ALA A 69 -10.03 18.87 2.00
N LEU A 70 -9.94 20.06 1.39
CA LEU A 70 -8.95 21.08 1.72
C LEU A 70 -9.08 21.54 3.18
N HIS A 71 -10.30 21.86 3.62
CA HIS A 71 -10.55 22.27 5.00
C HIS A 71 -10.19 21.16 6.01
N ALA A 72 -10.51 19.89 5.70
CA ALA A 72 -10.09 18.78 6.53
C ALA A 72 -8.57 18.65 6.62
N ALA A 73 -7.85 18.82 5.50
CA ALA A 73 -6.39 18.80 5.48
C ALA A 73 -5.78 19.96 6.30
N GLU A 74 -6.35 21.16 6.22
CA GLU A 74 -5.91 22.32 7.02
C GLU A 74 -6.01 22.06 8.53
N LEU A 75 -7.08 21.42 8.99
CA LEU A 75 -7.23 21.04 10.39
C LEU A 75 -6.17 20.01 10.82
N MET A 76 -5.90 19.02 9.96
CA MET A 76 -4.85 18.03 10.24
C MET A 76 -3.46 18.65 10.30
N ILE A 77 -3.16 19.62 9.43
CA ILE A 77 -1.89 20.35 9.44
C ILE A 77 -1.73 21.12 10.75
N LYS A 78 -2.76 21.87 11.17
CA LYS A 78 -2.72 22.61 12.45
C LYS A 78 -2.46 21.71 13.65
N SER A 79 -3.13 20.56 13.72
CA SER A 79 -2.89 19.58 14.79
C SER A 79 -1.45 19.04 14.76
N ARG A 80 -0.89 18.77 13.57
CA ARG A 80 0.51 18.33 13.45
C ARG A 80 1.50 19.41 13.82
N ASP A 81 1.22 20.67 13.53
CA ASP A 81 2.08 21.79 13.91
C ASP A 81 2.15 21.93 15.43
N GLU A 82 1.02 21.73 16.13
CA GLU A 82 0.98 21.69 17.60
C GLU A 82 1.83 20.53 18.15
N ASP A 83 1.72 19.33 17.58
CA ASP A 83 2.55 18.17 17.95
C ASP A 83 4.05 18.45 17.71
N ILE A 84 4.40 19.06 16.58
CA ILE A 84 5.78 19.44 16.25
C ILE A 84 6.33 20.44 17.25
N MET A 85 5.55 21.45 17.66
CA MET A 85 5.96 22.40 18.69
C MET A 85 6.19 21.71 20.04
N ALA A 86 5.29 20.82 20.45
CA ALA A 86 5.41 20.07 21.69
C ALA A 86 6.66 19.17 21.69
N LEU A 87 6.90 18.45 20.59
CA LEU A 87 8.10 17.60 20.43
C LEU A 87 9.39 18.43 20.42
N SER A 88 9.38 19.58 19.74
CA SER A 88 10.53 20.48 19.69
C SER A 88 10.91 20.97 21.09
N LYS A 89 9.90 21.35 21.89
CA LYS A 89 10.11 21.73 23.30
C LYS A 89 10.69 20.56 24.11
N SER A 90 10.14 19.36 23.97
CA SER A 90 10.64 18.15 24.67
C SER A 90 12.08 17.79 24.28
N ILE A 91 12.49 18.01 23.02
CA ILE A 91 13.87 17.80 22.59
C ILE A 91 14.82 18.77 23.30
N VAL A 92 14.46 20.04 23.39
CA VAL A 92 15.26 21.06 24.10
C VAL A 92 15.40 20.70 25.58
N GLU A 93 14.29 20.36 26.25
CA GLU A 93 14.30 19.94 27.66
C GLU A 93 15.19 18.71 27.89
N ARG A 94 15.16 17.73 26.97
CA ARG A 94 16.04 16.54 27.05
C ARG A 94 17.51 16.87 26.79
N ASP A 95 17.81 17.80 25.89
CA ASP A 95 19.18 18.26 25.64
C ASP A 95 19.77 18.94 26.90
N GLU A 96 18.97 19.75 27.59
CA GLU A 96 19.35 20.35 28.87
C GLU A 96 19.62 19.29 29.94
N ALA A 97 18.73 18.30 30.09
CA ALA A 97 18.93 17.19 31.02
C ALA A 97 20.21 16.38 30.69
N TYR A 98 20.47 16.16 29.39
CA TYR A 98 21.66 15.46 28.93
C TYR A 98 22.95 16.23 29.26
N LYS A 99 22.96 17.56 29.10
CA LYS A 99 24.09 18.42 29.50
C LYS A 99 24.39 18.31 31.00
N ILE A 100 23.36 18.28 31.84
CA ILE A 100 23.52 18.07 33.30
C ILE A 100 24.15 16.71 33.57
N LEU A 101 23.62 15.64 32.95
CA LEU A 101 24.13 14.29 33.12
C LEU A 101 25.59 14.17 32.66
N GLN A 102 25.93 14.78 31.51
CA GLN A 102 27.30 14.84 31.01
C GLN A 102 28.22 15.54 32.01
N GLY A 103 27.78 16.66 32.59
CA GLY A 103 28.53 17.38 33.63
C GLY A 103 28.75 16.55 34.89
N VAL A 104 27.74 15.82 35.37
CA VAL A 104 27.86 14.90 36.51
C VAL A 104 28.82 13.75 36.21
N SER A 105 28.69 13.13 35.03
CA SER A 105 29.58 12.04 34.63
C SER A 105 31.04 12.51 34.50
N ALA A 106 31.28 13.72 33.97
CA ALA A 106 32.61 14.29 33.87
C ALA A 106 33.24 14.51 35.27
N LYS A 107 32.45 15.03 36.23
CA LYS A 107 32.91 15.20 37.62
C LYS A 107 33.24 13.86 38.29
N HIS A 108 32.38 12.84 38.14
CA HIS A 108 32.65 11.52 38.70
C HIS A 108 33.91 10.89 38.08
N PHE A 109 34.12 11.06 36.78
CA PHE A 109 35.31 10.56 36.12
C PHE A 109 36.59 11.27 36.62
N GLN A 110 36.53 12.59 36.79
CA GLN A 110 37.62 13.37 37.38
C GLN A 110 37.93 12.91 38.81
N GLN A 111 36.90 12.74 39.66
CA GLN A 111 37.07 12.24 41.02
C GLN A 111 37.74 10.86 41.04
N LEU A 112 37.35 9.96 40.14
CA LEU A 112 37.99 8.65 40.00
C LEU A 112 39.47 8.78 39.59
N GLN A 113 39.80 9.68 38.67
CA GLN A 113 41.19 9.94 38.27
C GLN A 113 42.02 10.48 39.43
N GLU A 114 41.48 11.42 40.21
CA GLU A 114 42.13 11.98 41.39
C GLU A 114 42.39 10.92 42.46
N ILE A 115 41.40 10.06 42.75
CA ILE A 115 41.55 8.94 43.68
C ILE A 115 42.65 7.98 43.20
N VAL A 116 42.62 7.57 41.93
CA VAL A 116 43.64 6.68 41.35
C VAL A 116 45.03 7.31 41.40
N SER A 117 45.14 8.63 41.20
CA SER A 117 46.42 9.35 41.24
C SER A 117 46.93 9.56 42.67
N SER A 118 46.02 9.67 43.65
CA SER A 118 46.35 9.80 45.08
C SER A 118 46.71 8.47 45.76
N LEU A 119 46.45 7.35 45.08
CA LEU A 119 46.76 6.02 45.57
C LEU A 119 48.26 5.76 45.48
N ASP A 120 48.87 5.53 46.63
CA ASP A 120 50.24 5.03 46.81
C ASP A 120 50.41 3.64 46.16
N ASP A 121 51.67 3.26 45.89
CA ASP A 121 51.99 2.14 44.98
C ASP A 121 51.42 0.77 45.43
N ASP A 122 51.12 0.60 46.74
CA ASP A 122 50.40 -0.56 47.30
C ASP A 122 48.90 -0.58 46.90
N GLY A 123 48.22 0.57 46.97
CA GLY A 123 46.85 0.71 46.48
C GLY A 123 46.78 0.55 44.96
N SER A 124 47.77 1.09 44.24
CA SER A 124 47.91 0.90 42.79
C SER A 124 48.12 -0.59 42.43
N TYR A 125 48.89 -1.34 43.23
CA TYR A 125 49.04 -2.79 43.06
C TYR A 125 47.71 -3.55 43.22
N LYS A 126 46.93 -3.25 44.27
CA LYS A 126 45.61 -3.89 44.49
C LYS A 126 44.61 -3.54 43.38
N LEU A 127 44.62 -2.31 42.90
CA LEU A 127 43.76 -1.87 41.79
C LEU A 127 44.17 -2.51 40.45
N ARG A 128 45.47 -2.62 40.17
CA ARG A 128 46.01 -3.35 39.02
C ARG A 128 45.62 -4.83 39.07
N HIS A 129 45.70 -5.45 40.26
CA HIS A 129 45.30 -6.84 40.46
C HIS A 129 43.78 -7.03 40.24
N ALA A 130 42.95 -6.18 40.84
CA ALA A 130 41.50 -6.23 40.64
C ALA A 130 41.09 -6.00 39.17
N LYS A 131 41.73 -5.05 38.47
CA LYS A 131 41.51 -4.83 37.03
C LYS A 131 41.85 -6.08 36.22
N LYS A 132 43.01 -6.70 36.49
CA LYS A 132 43.41 -7.95 35.85
C LYS A 132 42.38 -9.07 36.08
N THR A 133 41.87 -9.22 37.30
CA THR A 133 40.83 -10.20 37.61
C THR A 133 39.52 -9.90 36.87
N ILE A 134 39.10 -8.64 36.75
CA ILE A 134 37.92 -8.25 35.97
C ILE A 134 38.11 -8.57 34.48
N ASP A 135 39.28 -8.30 33.92
CA ASP A 135 39.59 -8.63 32.52
C ASP A 135 39.58 -10.15 32.28
N GLU A 136 40.13 -10.94 33.19
CA GLU A 136 40.07 -12.42 33.17
C GLU A 136 38.62 -12.95 33.29
N MET A 137 37.80 -12.33 34.16
CA MET A 137 36.37 -12.64 34.27
C MET A 137 35.62 -12.30 32.98
N ARG A 138 35.91 -11.14 32.37
CA ARG A 138 35.31 -10.71 31.10
C ARG A 138 35.62 -11.71 29.98
N GLU A 139 36.87 -12.14 29.86
CA GLU A 139 37.26 -13.16 28.88
C GLU A 139 36.59 -14.51 29.13
N THR A 140 36.42 -14.89 30.39
CA THR A 140 35.69 -16.11 30.78
C THR A 140 34.23 -16.04 30.33
N ILE A 141 33.55 -14.92 30.59
CA ILE A 141 32.16 -14.69 30.16
C ILE A 141 32.06 -14.70 28.63
N LEU A 142 32.98 -14.07 27.92
CA LEU A 142 32.99 -14.09 26.45
C LEU A 142 33.25 -15.49 25.89
N ARG A 143 34.09 -16.29 26.55
CA ARG A 143 34.35 -17.69 26.18
C ARG A 143 33.13 -18.58 26.45
N GLN A 144 32.47 -18.41 27.59
CA GLN A 144 31.20 -19.05 27.90
C GLN A 144 30.12 -18.67 26.91
N LYS A 145 30.02 -17.38 26.55
CA LYS A 145 29.11 -16.89 25.51
C LYS A 145 29.38 -17.56 24.16
N ARG A 146 30.65 -17.70 23.75
CA ARG A 146 31.01 -18.44 22.52
C ARG A 146 30.63 -19.92 22.59
N ILE A 147 30.80 -20.57 23.73
CA ILE A 147 30.39 -21.96 23.94
C ILE A 147 28.87 -22.07 23.85
N ILE A 148 28.12 -21.21 24.54
CA ILE A 148 26.66 -21.17 24.48
C ILE A 148 26.16 -20.84 23.07
N SER A 149 26.82 -19.95 22.32
CA SER A 149 26.49 -19.71 20.92
C SER A 149 26.73 -20.92 20.01
N ARG A 150 27.66 -21.82 20.39
CA ARG A 150 27.93 -23.09 19.68
C ARG A 150 27.02 -24.24 20.16
N GLN A 151 26.66 -24.28 21.45
CA GLN A 151 25.80 -25.29 22.07
C GLN A 151 24.30 -24.93 22.04
N GLY A 152 23.96 -23.67 21.75
CA GLY A 152 22.60 -23.13 21.68
C GLY A 152 21.91 -23.33 20.33
N PHE A 153 22.57 -24.01 19.38
CA PHE A 153 21.88 -24.62 18.27
C PHE A 153 21.31 -25.96 18.75
N VAL A 154 20.05 -25.96 19.19
CA VAL A 154 19.21 -27.13 18.91
C VAL A 154 19.02 -27.09 17.40
N PRO A 155 19.56 -28.05 16.63
CA PRO A 155 19.30 -28.07 15.20
C PRO A 155 17.80 -28.34 15.02
N MET A 156 17.04 -27.29 14.73
CA MET A 156 15.68 -27.43 14.24
C MET A 156 15.82 -27.95 12.83
N HIS A 157 15.86 -29.28 12.70
CA HIS A 157 15.97 -29.93 11.42
C HIS A 157 14.74 -29.62 10.58
N ASP A 158 14.93 -29.64 9.26
CA ASP A 158 13.90 -29.34 8.27
C ASP A 158 12.56 -30.02 8.64
N PRO A 159 11.42 -29.30 8.65
CA PRO A 159 10.10 -29.84 8.97
C PRO A 159 9.72 -31.11 8.22
N HIS A 160 10.23 -31.31 6.99
CA HIS A 160 10.01 -32.54 6.23
C HIS A 160 10.72 -33.76 6.86
N MET A 161 11.88 -33.55 7.49
CA MET A 161 12.64 -34.58 8.21
C MET A 161 12.01 -34.92 9.56
N ALA A 162 11.44 -33.93 10.25
CA ALA A 162 10.65 -34.14 11.46
C ALA A 162 9.34 -34.92 11.17
N ALA A 163 8.73 -34.69 10.00
CA ALA A 163 7.55 -35.43 9.55
C ALA A 163 7.87 -36.89 9.19
N ALA A 164 8.97 -37.14 8.46
CA ALA A 164 9.42 -38.50 8.12
C ALA A 164 9.67 -39.36 9.37
N ALA A 165 10.34 -38.80 10.37
CA ALA A 165 10.58 -39.49 11.64
C ALA A 165 9.31 -39.66 12.49
N GLY A 166 8.38 -38.69 12.44
CA GLY A 166 7.06 -38.81 13.06
C GLY A 166 6.20 -39.93 12.46
N ALA A 167 6.43 -40.27 11.19
CA ALA A 167 5.84 -41.41 10.50
C ALA A 167 6.62 -42.74 10.70
N GLY A 168 7.71 -42.72 11.47
CA GLY A 168 8.50 -43.92 11.80
C GLY A 168 9.52 -44.35 10.74
N LEU A 169 9.81 -43.50 9.75
CA LEU A 169 10.85 -43.76 8.75
C LEU A 169 12.24 -43.45 9.33
N ASP A 170 13.21 -44.32 9.03
CA ASP A 170 14.60 -44.15 9.48
C ASP A 170 15.30 -43.02 8.71
N VAL A 171 15.94 -42.12 9.43
CA VAL A 171 16.63 -40.95 8.88
C VAL A 171 18.13 -41.12 9.14
N PRO A 172 18.94 -41.43 8.11
CA PRO A 172 20.35 -41.74 8.30
C PRO A 172 21.14 -40.60 8.94
N GLY A 173 21.89 -40.92 10.00
CA GLY A 173 22.79 -39.97 10.69
C GLY A 173 22.16 -39.19 11.85
N MET A 174 20.96 -39.56 12.32
CA MET A 174 20.26 -38.86 13.41
C MET A 174 19.79 -39.78 14.54
N ASP A 175 19.81 -39.26 15.77
CA ASP A 175 19.32 -39.95 16.97
C ASP A 175 17.77 -40.02 16.98
N PRO A 176 17.18 -41.22 17.11
CA PRO A 176 15.73 -41.41 17.15
C PRO A 176 15.00 -40.69 18.30
N ALA A 177 15.66 -40.46 19.44
CA ALA A 177 15.03 -39.79 20.59
C ALA A 177 14.84 -38.28 20.33
N SER A 178 15.85 -37.64 19.75
CA SER A 178 15.81 -36.23 19.33
C SER A 178 14.75 -35.97 18.26
N LEU A 179 14.56 -36.92 17.33
CA LEU A 179 13.54 -36.85 16.30
C LEU A 179 12.11 -36.91 16.88
N LYS A 180 11.85 -37.80 17.85
CA LYS A 180 10.56 -37.89 18.54
C LYS A 180 10.22 -36.64 19.34
N LEU A 181 11.20 -36.03 20.00
CA LEU A 181 11.01 -34.79 20.74
C LEU A 181 10.64 -33.64 19.81
N ASN A 182 11.32 -33.53 18.66
CA ASN A 182 11.06 -32.49 17.68
C ASN A 182 9.65 -32.63 17.05
N ALA A 183 9.27 -33.85 16.67
CA ALA A 183 7.91 -34.13 16.16
C ALA A 183 6.81 -33.76 17.17
N ARG A 184 7.05 -33.97 18.48
CA ARG A 184 6.11 -33.59 19.54
C ARG A 184 6.02 -32.07 19.70
N LEU A 185 7.14 -31.36 19.60
CA LEU A 185 7.19 -29.90 19.69
C LEU A 185 6.47 -29.24 18.50
N CYS A 186 6.71 -29.71 17.27
CA CYS A 186 6.01 -29.21 16.09
C CYS A 186 4.49 -29.39 16.18
N ARG A 187 4.03 -30.51 16.75
CA ARG A 187 2.60 -30.78 16.95
C ARG A 187 1.97 -29.79 17.96
N LEU A 188 2.62 -29.58 19.09
CA LEU A 188 2.18 -28.63 20.12
C LEU A 188 2.14 -27.18 19.58
N LEU A 189 3.11 -26.80 18.75
CA LEU A 189 3.14 -25.49 18.13
C LEU A 189 2.05 -25.33 17.06
N ALA A 190 1.75 -26.39 16.29
CA ALA A 190 0.65 -26.38 15.32
C ALA A 190 -0.74 -26.28 15.97
N GLU A 191 -0.93 -26.94 17.11
CA GLU A 191 -2.18 -26.88 17.87
C GLU A 191 -2.40 -25.52 18.54
N ARG A 192 -1.32 -24.89 19.01
CA ARG A 192 -1.40 -23.67 19.84
C ARG A 192 -1.23 -22.38 19.06
N PHE A 193 -0.52 -22.42 17.93
CA PHE A 193 -0.19 -21.27 17.09
C PHE A 193 -0.16 -21.65 15.59
N PRO A 194 -1.33 -21.91 14.97
CA PRO A 194 -1.42 -22.41 13.59
C PRO A 194 -0.83 -21.43 12.55
N GLU A 195 -0.91 -20.13 12.82
CA GLU A 195 -0.38 -19.07 11.94
C GLU A 195 1.16 -19.11 11.85
N VAL A 196 1.84 -19.39 12.96
CA VAL A 196 3.32 -19.51 13.02
C VAL A 196 3.78 -20.72 12.20
N MET A 197 3.06 -21.84 12.28
CA MET A 197 3.37 -23.03 11.47
C MET A 197 3.13 -22.81 9.97
N SER A 198 2.17 -21.97 9.60
CA SER A 198 1.92 -21.63 8.19
C SER A 198 3.08 -20.83 7.55
N VAL A 199 3.75 -19.99 8.33
CA VAL A 199 4.94 -19.23 7.93
C VAL A 199 6.16 -20.15 7.84
N PHE A 200 6.33 -21.05 8.82
CA PHE A 200 7.39 -22.06 8.77
C PHE A 200 7.23 -23.01 7.57
N ARG A 201 6.01 -23.47 7.26
CA ARG A 201 5.73 -24.32 6.09
C ARG A 201 6.07 -23.61 4.76
N ARG A 202 5.57 -22.37 4.58
CA ARG A 202 5.90 -21.55 3.41
C ARG A 202 7.40 -21.27 3.28
N SER A 203 8.08 -21.07 4.41
CA SER A 203 9.52 -20.82 4.41
C SER A 203 10.36 -22.07 4.11
N CYS A 204 9.82 -23.27 4.32
CA CYS A 204 10.44 -24.54 3.95
C CYS A 204 10.18 -24.88 2.48
N GLU A 205 8.98 -24.64 1.95
CA GLU A 205 8.69 -24.72 0.51
C GLU A 205 9.59 -23.76 -0.31
N PHE A 206 9.83 -22.56 0.22
CA PHE A 206 10.75 -21.61 -0.40
C PHE A 206 12.23 -22.04 -0.29
N ARG A 207 12.57 -22.87 0.71
CA ARG A 207 13.94 -23.37 0.92
C ARG A 207 14.22 -24.61 0.09
N THR A 208 13.27 -25.55 -0.03
CA THR A 208 13.37 -26.70 -0.93
C THR A 208 13.48 -26.27 -2.38
N ALA A 209 12.68 -25.29 -2.83
CA ALA A 209 12.78 -24.69 -4.16
C ALA A 209 14.14 -24.01 -4.41
N LYS A 210 14.78 -23.45 -3.36
CA LYS A 210 16.08 -22.77 -3.45
C LYS A 210 17.27 -23.73 -3.34
N THR A 211 17.11 -24.87 -2.67
CA THR A 211 18.14 -25.93 -2.62
C THR A 211 18.14 -26.82 -3.85
N GLU A 212 17.02 -26.97 -4.57
CA GLU A 212 17.00 -27.62 -5.89
C GLU A 212 17.78 -26.81 -6.94
N SER A 213 17.87 -25.48 -6.79
CA SER A 213 18.67 -24.62 -7.68
C SER A 213 20.19 -24.77 -7.49
N HIS A 214 20.65 -25.40 -6.41
CA HIS A 214 22.07 -25.44 -6.04
C HIS A 214 22.72 -26.82 -6.13
N TRP A 215 21.97 -27.85 -6.56
CA TRP A 215 22.46 -29.22 -6.70
C TRP A 215 22.47 -29.79 -8.12
N LEU A 216 22.02 -29.05 -9.13
CA LEU A 216 22.12 -29.47 -10.54
C LEU A 216 23.16 -28.64 -11.31
N GLY A 217 24.36 -28.55 -10.74
CA GLY A 217 25.60 -28.28 -11.48
C GLY A 217 26.17 -29.59 -12.03
N GLY A 218 25.36 -30.37 -12.74
CA GLY A 218 25.73 -31.66 -13.31
C GLY A 218 24.71 -32.04 -14.37
N SER A 219 25.10 -31.89 -15.63
CA SER A 219 24.28 -32.23 -16.80
C SER A 219 23.90 -33.70 -16.76
N LEU A 220 22.61 -33.99 -16.58
CA LEU A 220 21.92 -35.18 -17.10
C LEU A 220 20.49 -34.76 -17.42
N THR A 221 20.20 -34.71 -18.72
CA THR A 221 18.88 -34.66 -19.33
C THR A 221 17.93 -35.68 -18.71
N THR A 222 16.79 -35.27 -18.15
CA THR A 222 15.46 -35.88 -18.40
C THR A 222 14.36 -34.96 -17.88
N GLU A 223 13.37 -34.68 -18.72
CA GLU A 223 12.10 -34.03 -18.37
C GLU A 223 11.35 -34.81 -17.28
N PHE A 224 10.69 -34.10 -16.36
CA PHE A 224 9.49 -34.61 -15.71
C PHE A 224 8.46 -33.48 -15.60
N GLN A 225 7.43 -33.57 -16.44
CA GLN A 225 6.24 -32.72 -16.43
C GLN A 225 5.51 -32.87 -15.09
N LEU A 226 5.28 -31.76 -14.38
CA LEU A 226 4.17 -31.68 -13.44
C LEU A 226 2.93 -31.30 -14.23
N GLY A 227 2.03 -32.28 -14.37
CA GLY A 227 0.75 -32.14 -15.06
C GLY A 227 -0.12 -31.04 -14.45
N GLU A 228 -0.85 -30.39 -15.34
CA GLU A 228 -1.92 -29.46 -15.04
C GLU A 228 -2.94 -30.09 -14.09
N TYR A 229 -3.21 -29.45 -12.96
CA TYR A 229 -4.48 -29.58 -12.26
C TYR A 229 -5.14 -28.19 -12.24
N SER A 230 -6.16 -28.07 -13.08
CA SER A 230 -7.07 -26.92 -13.13
C SER A 230 -7.66 -26.61 -11.76
N SER A 231 -7.61 -25.33 -11.37
CA SER A 231 -8.51 -24.78 -10.35
C SER A 231 -9.91 -24.55 -10.94
N PRO A 232 -10.99 -24.77 -10.17
CA PRO A 232 -12.35 -24.50 -10.64
C PRO A 232 -12.61 -22.99 -10.77
N ALA A 233 -13.35 -22.64 -11.81
CA ALA A 233 -13.71 -21.29 -12.22
C ALA A 233 -14.48 -20.50 -11.15
N SER A 234 -14.09 -19.24 -10.98
CA SER A 234 -14.89 -18.22 -10.29
C SER A 234 -16.06 -17.77 -11.18
N PRO A 235 -17.27 -17.54 -10.64
CA PRO A 235 -18.41 -17.05 -11.42
C PRO A 235 -18.26 -15.55 -11.79
N PRO A 236 -18.87 -15.10 -12.90
CA PRO A 236 -18.72 -13.74 -13.41
C PRO A 236 -19.50 -12.69 -12.60
N PRO A 237 -19.07 -11.42 -12.63
CA PRO A 237 -19.73 -10.33 -11.92
C PRO A 237 -21.04 -9.91 -12.62
N PHE A 238 -22.07 -9.67 -11.81
CA PHE A 238 -23.33 -9.08 -12.24
C PHE A 238 -23.11 -7.67 -12.79
N THR A 239 -23.49 -7.45 -14.04
CA THR A 239 -23.79 -6.13 -14.61
C THR A 239 -25.17 -5.69 -14.13
N VAL A 240 -25.25 -4.50 -13.54
CA VAL A 240 -26.50 -3.80 -13.22
C VAL A 240 -26.74 -2.78 -14.33
N ASP A 241 -27.82 -2.97 -15.08
CA ASP A 241 -28.54 -1.89 -15.78
C ASP A 241 -29.48 -1.19 -14.78
#